data_AF-A0A383DSJ0-F1
#
_entry.id   AF-A0A383DSJ0-F1
#
_cell.length_a   1.000
_cell.length_b   1.000
_cell.length_c   1.000
_cell.angle_alpha   90.00
_cell.angle_beta   90.00
_cell.angle_gamma   90.00
#
_symmetry.space_group_name_H-M   'P 1'
#
loop_
_entity.id
_entity.type
_entity.pdbx_description
1 polymer ?
#
loop_
_entity_poly.entity_id
_entity_poly.type
_entity_poly.pdbx_seq_one_letter_code
_entity_poly.pdbx_strand_id
1 'polypeptide(L)'
;MVKRLGRAVAGLPLIAWIGVFAGPQMLLGSFLIEDGQTDALYNASWIGWGSVAYLGIVMTVVGYGAWFTVLARNPMSQVMPVLLLLPVFTIASSMLLLGEQPSPQILTGGGIVLAGVAAILFTRTKPEPPDLRDKA
;
A
#
# COMPACT_ATOMS: atom_id res chain seq x y z
N MET A 1 11.43 -7.29 -13.65
CA MET A 1 10.59 -8.52 -13.61
C MET A 1 9.12 -8.26 -13.97
N VAL A 2 8.45 -7.24 -13.41
CA VAL A 2 7.04 -6.88 -13.74
C VAL A 2 6.84 -6.35 -15.17
N LYS A 3 7.87 -5.77 -15.79
CA LYS A 3 7.82 -5.24 -17.17
C LYS A 3 7.57 -6.30 -18.26
N ARG A 4 7.68 -7.61 -17.93
CA ARG A 4 7.47 -8.75 -18.83
C ARG A 4 6.09 -9.41 -18.69
N LEU A 5 5.34 -9.08 -17.64
CA LEU A 5 3.95 -9.51 -17.52
C LEU A 5 3.14 -8.52 -18.38
N GLY A 6 2.87 -8.92 -19.62
CA GLY A 6 2.14 -8.08 -20.58
C GLY A 6 0.79 -7.60 -20.01
N ARG A 7 0.13 -6.73 -20.77
CA ARG A 7 -1.25 -6.21 -20.57
C ARG A 7 -2.31 -7.24 -20.08
N ALA A 8 -2.00 -8.54 -20.10
CA ALA A 8 -2.84 -9.67 -19.69
C ALA A 8 -3.01 -9.85 -18.18
N VAL A 9 -2.16 -9.28 -17.31
CA VAL A 9 -2.44 -9.23 -15.87
C VAL A 9 -2.79 -7.81 -15.49
N ALA A 10 -4.04 -7.43 -15.77
CA ALA A 10 -4.62 -6.23 -15.17
C ALA A 10 -4.45 -6.31 -13.65
N GLY A 11 -4.13 -5.19 -12.99
CA GLY A 11 -3.83 -5.18 -11.56
C GLY A 11 -4.91 -5.82 -10.68
N LEU A 12 -6.18 -5.73 -11.08
CA LEU A 12 -7.33 -6.34 -10.38
C LEU A 12 -7.28 -7.88 -10.33
N PRO A 13 -7.16 -8.60 -11.47
CA PRO A 13 -6.93 -10.05 -11.46
C PRO A 13 -5.80 -10.51 -10.55
N LEU A 14 -4.69 -9.77 -10.47
CA LEU A 14 -3.56 -10.13 -9.62
C LEU A 14 -3.96 -10.08 -8.13
N ILE A 15 -4.60 -8.99 -7.70
CA ILE A 15 -5.07 -8.84 -6.31
C ILE A 15 -6.12 -9.90 -5.98
N ALA A 16 -7.02 -10.22 -6.92
CA ALA A 16 -8.01 -11.26 -6.73
C ALA A 16 -7.35 -12.63 -6.46
N TRP A 17 -6.33 -13.00 -7.25
CA TRP A 17 -5.58 -14.23 -7.00
C TRP A 17 -4.83 -14.21 -5.68
N ILE A 18 -4.20 -13.08 -5.31
CA ILE A 18 -3.58 -12.94 -3.99
C ILE A 18 -4.62 -13.18 -2.89
N GLY A 19 -5.82 -12.60 -3.01
CA GLY A 19 -6.93 -12.82 -2.07
C GLY A 19 -7.36 -14.28 -1.98
N VAL A 20 -7.47 -14.98 -3.12
CA VAL A 20 -7.83 -16.41 -3.19
C VAL A 20 -6.81 -17.28 -2.45
N PHE A 21 -5.51 -16.97 -2.56
CA PHE A 21 -4.47 -17.70 -1.82
C PHE A 21 -4.32 -17.22 -0.37
N ALA A 22 -4.63 -15.96 -0.08
CA ALA A 22 -4.57 -15.35 1.25
C ALA A 22 -5.73 -15.77 2.17
N GLY A 23 -6.93 -15.95 1.62
CA GLY A 23 -8.11 -16.33 2.40
C GLY A 23 -7.91 -17.64 3.19
N PRO A 24 -7.59 -18.77 2.52
CA PRO A 24 -7.39 -20.04 3.21
C PRO A 24 -6.26 -20.02 4.24
N GLN A 25 -5.13 -19.37 3.95
CA GLN A 25 -4.02 -19.27 4.92
C GLN A 25 -4.41 -18.44 6.15
N MET A 26 -5.21 -17.38 5.98
CA MET A 26 -5.71 -16.58 7.11
C MET A 26 -6.72 -17.36 7.95
N LEU A 27 -7.62 -18.12 7.30
CA LEU A 27 -8.56 -19.00 8.00
C LEU A 27 -7.83 -20.12 8.77
N LEU A 28 -6.82 -20.73 8.16
CA LEU A 28 -5.98 -21.72 8.84
C LEU A 28 -5.21 -21.09 10.01
N GLY A 29 -4.64 -19.90 9.82
CA GLY A 29 -3.96 -19.17 10.88
C GLY A 29 -4.87 -18.86 12.06
N SER A 30 -6.06 -18.31 11.79
CA SER A 30 -7.09 -18.05 12.82
C SER A 30 -7.48 -19.35 13.54
N PHE A 31 -7.67 -20.45 12.81
CA PHE A 31 -7.99 -21.74 13.41
C PHE A 31 -6.89 -22.31 14.32
N LEU A 32 -5.62 -22.06 14.01
CA LEU A 32 -4.49 -22.59 14.77
C LEU A 32 -4.06 -21.71 15.94
N ILE A 33 -4.33 -20.40 15.89
CA ILE A 33 -3.73 -19.39 16.77
C ILE A 33 -4.77 -18.65 17.60
N GLU A 34 -6.03 -18.59 17.15
CA GLU A 34 -7.09 -17.79 17.77
C GLU A 34 -8.23 -18.65 18.32
N ASP A 35 -8.83 -18.18 19.42
CA ASP A 35 -10.01 -18.77 20.04
C ASP A 35 -11.23 -17.86 19.87
N GLY A 36 -12.45 -18.43 19.90
CA GLY A 36 -13.70 -17.66 19.87
C GLY A 36 -14.14 -17.13 18.50
N GLN A 37 -13.47 -17.54 17.42
CA GLN A 37 -13.77 -17.16 16.04
C GLN A 37 -15.24 -17.37 15.60
N THR A 38 -15.91 -18.43 16.05
CA THR A 38 -17.34 -18.67 15.76
C THR A 38 -18.22 -17.63 16.44
N ASP A 39 -17.97 -17.36 17.71
CA ASP A 39 -18.72 -16.36 18.48
C ASP A 39 -18.47 -14.96 17.94
N ALA A 40 -17.24 -14.67 17.50
CA ALA A 40 -16.91 -13.42 16.83
C ALA A 40 -17.69 -13.25 15.52
N LEU A 41 -17.90 -14.31 14.75
CA LEU A 41 -18.71 -14.28 13.52
C LEU A 41 -20.18 -13.99 13.81
N TYR A 42 -20.77 -14.66 14.81
CA TYR A 42 -22.18 -14.51 15.16
C TYR A 42 -22.49 -13.17 15.83
N ASN A 43 -21.57 -12.67 16.65
CA ASN A 43 -21.76 -11.44 17.42
C ASN A 43 -21.09 -10.22 16.77
N ALA A 44 -20.54 -10.36 15.56
CA ALA A 44 -19.93 -9.25 14.84
C ALA A 44 -20.94 -8.11 14.63
N SER A 45 -20.58 -6.95 15.18
CA SER A 45 -21.39 -5.74 15.05
C SER A 45 -21.40 -5.22 13.61
N TRP A 46 -22.32 -4.32 13.31
CA TRP A 46 -22.33 -3.63 12.00
C TRP A 46 -21.02 -2.88 11.74
N ILE A 47 -20.35 -2.38 12.79
CA ILE A 47 -19.03 -1.76 12.69
C ILE A 47 -18.00 -2.81 12.28
N GLY A 48 -18.00 -3.99 12.90
CA GLY A 48 -17.09 -5.09 12.56
C GLY A 48 -17.21 -5.50 11.09
N TRP A 49 -18.43 -5.77 10.62
CA TRP A 49 -18.68 -6.09 9.21
C TRP A 49 -18.37 -4.90 8.28
N GLY A 50 -18.65 -3.67 8.71
CA GLY A 50 -18.30 -2.45 8.00
C GLY A 50 -16.79 -2.29 7.82
N SER A 51 -16.00 -2.61 8.85
CA SER A 51 -14.53 -2.62 8.78
C SER A 51 -14.01 -3.68 7.80
N VAL A 52 -14.58 -4.89 7.80
CA VAL A 52 -14.22 -5.95 6.85
C VAL A 52 -14.51 -5.49 5.41
N ALA A 53 -15.69 -4.95 5.16
CA ALA A 53 -16.06 -4.44 3.83
C ALA A 53 -15.17 -3.27 3.39
N TYR A 54 -14.86 -2.35 4.31
CA TYR A 54 -13.96 -1.23 4.05
C TYR A 54 -12.55 -1.71 3.69
N LEU A 55 -11.98 -2.64 4.45
CA LEU A 55 -10.65 -3.18 4.19
C LEU A 55 -10.60 -4.00 2.88
N GLY A 56 -11.57 -4.88 2.67
CA GLY A 56 -11.62 -5.76 1.51
C GLY A 56 -11.96 -5.04 0.20
N ILE A 57 -12.92 -4.12 0.21
CA ILE A 57 -13.42 -3.48 -1.02
C ILE A 57 -12.75 -2.11 -1.22
N VAL A 58 -12.83 -1.23 -0.22
CA VAL A 58 -12.38 0.16 -0.37
C VAL A 58 -10.85 0.25 -0.35
N MET A 59 -10.22 -0.23 0.72
CA MET A 59 -8.76 -0.18 0.84
C MET A 59 -8.06 -1.06 -0.19
N THR A 60 -8.59 -2.27 -0.41
CA THR A 60 -7.94 -3.23 -1.31
C THR A 60 -8.37 -3.06 -2.77
N VAL A 61 -9.62 -3.37 -3.14
CA VAL A 61 -10.02 -3.35 -4.56
C VAL A 61 -9.95 -1.95 -5.17
N VAL A 62 -10.55 -0.95 -4.52
CA VAL A 62 -10.56 0.43 -5.03
C VAL A 62 -9.16 1.05 -4.93
N GLY A 63 -8.51 0.94 -3.78
CA GLY A 63 -7.16 1.48 -3.55
C GLY A 63 -6.13 0.94 -4.53
N TYR A 64 -5.98 -0.39 -4.63
CA TYR A 64 -5.04 -0.96 -5.58
C TYR A 64 -5.49 -0.81 -7.03
N GLY A 65 -6.80 -0.82 -7.32
CA GLY A 65 -7.31 -0.55 -8.68
C GLY A 65 -6.89 0.84 -9.18
N ALA A 66 -7.05 1.86 -8.34
CA ALA A 66 -6.59 3.22 -8.64
C ALA A 66 -5.06 3.25 -8.80
N TRP A 67 -4.32 2.61 -7.87
CA TRP A 67 -2.87 2.53 -7.91
C TRP A 67 -2.33 1.90 -9.21
N PHE A 68 -2.85 0.75 -9.60
CA PHE A 68 -2.44 0.09 -10.83
C PHE A 68 -2.83 0.88 -12.08
N THR A 69 -3.95 1.62 -12.04
CA THR A 69 -4.33 2.53 -13.12
C THR A 69 -3.32 3.67 -13.27
N VAL A 70 -2.86 4.26 -12.16
CA VAL A 70 -1.83 5.31 -12.17
C VAL A 70 -0.50 4.76 -12.67
N LEU A 71 -0.08 3.60 -12.19
CA LEU A 71 1.16 2.93 -12.64
C LEU A 71 1.12 2.54 -14.11
N ALA A 72 -0.05 2.16 -14.64
CA ALA A 72 -0.19 1.81 -16.05
C ALA A 72 -0.06 3.03 -16.98
N ARG A 73 -0.35 4.24 -16.47
CA ARG A 73 -0.35 5.49 -17.25
C ARG A 73 0.90 6.34 -17.07
N ASN A 74 1.72 6.07 -16.05
CA ASN A 74 2.85 6.93 -15.68
C ASN A 74 4.14 6.10 -15.49
N PRO A 75 5.32 6.66 -15.83
CA PRO A 75 6.60 6.01 -15.50
C PRO A 75 6.74 5.78 -14.00
N MET A 76 7.20 4.59 -13.60
CA MET A 76 7.38 4.24 -12.19
C MET A 76 8.27 5.23 -11.43
N SER A 77 9.27 5.82 -12.10
CA SER A 77 10.15 6.83 -11.52
C SER A 77 9.45 8.12 -11.10
N GLN A 78 8.30 8.44 -11.69
CA GLN A 78 7.47 9.60 -11.32
C GLN A 78 6.42 9.26 -10.26
N VAL A 79 5.93 8.01 -10.23
CA VAL A 79 4.90 7.58 -9.27
C VAL A 79 5.48 7.30 -7.88
N MET A 80 6.68 6.70 -7.81
CA MET A 80 7.31 6.35 -6.52
C MET A 80 7.48 7.54 -5.57
N PRO A 81 7.91 8.73 -6.03
CA PRO A 81 7.96 9.92 -5.17
C PRO A 81 6.61 10.34 -4.57
N VAL A 82 5.47 9.98 -5.17
CA VAL A 82 4.15 10.34 -4.61
C VAL A 82 3.86 9.59 -3.31
N LEU A 83 4.42 8.39 -3.14
CA LEU A 83 4.28 7.61 -1.90
C LEU A 83 4.89 8.31 -0.68
N LEU A 84 5.74 9.30 -0.90
CA LEU A 84 6.34 10.13 0.15
C LEU A 84 5.31 11.02 0.86
N LEU A 85 4.14 11.19 0.25
CA LEU A 85 3.00 11.88 0.87
C LEU A 85 2.25 10.97 1.86
N LEU A 86 2.47 9.65 1.85
CA LEU A 86 1.77 8.73 2.75
C LEU A 86 1.91 9.12 4.24
N PRO A 87 3.10 9.45 4.77
CA PRO A 87 3.23 9.86 6.18
C PRO A 87 2.42 11.13 6.49
N VAL A 88 2.41 12.09 5.57
CA VAL A 88 1.69 13.36 5.72
C VAL A 88 0.19 13.11 5.74
N PHE A 89 -0.34 12.38 4.74
CA PHE A 89 -1.76 12.05 4.70
C PHE A 89 -2.18 11.16 5.86
N THR A 90 -1.33 10.23 6.30
CA THR A 90 -1.64 9.36 7.44
C THR A 90 -1.82 10.18 8.72
N ILE A 91 -0.88 11.07 9.04
CA ILE A 91 -0.98 11.93 10.23
C ILE A 91 -2.18 12.87 10.10
N ALA A 92 -2.34 13.53 8.94
CA ALA A 92 -3.45 14.46 8.71
C ALA A 92 -4.82 13.77 8.79
N SER A 93 -4.96 12.59 8.18
CA SER A 93 -6.19 11.80 8.26
C SER A 93 -6.45 11.30 9.67
N SER A 94 -5.43 10.91 10.45
CA SER A 94 -5.64 10.53 11.85
C SER A 94 -6.17 11.71 12.68
N MET A 95 -5.60 12.90 12.50
CA MET A 95 -6.08 14.12 13.15
C MET A 95 -7.51 14.46 12.77
N LEU A 96 -7.85 14.39 11.47
CA LEU A 96 -9.15 14.84 10.96
C LEU A 96 -10.27 13.82 11.16
N LEU A 97 -9.98 12.53 10.99
CA LEU A 97 -10.99 11.47 11.04
C LEU A 97 -11.14 10.87 12.43
N LEU A 98 -10.03 10.70 13.16
CA LEU A 98 -10.03 10.08 14.50
C LEU A 98 -9.95 11.13 15.62
N GLY A 99 -9.63 12.39 15.30
CA GLY A 99 -9.47 13.44 16.30
C GLY A 99 -8.19 13.29 17.14
N GLU A 100 -7.22 12.49 16.67
CA GLU A 100 -5.98 12.27 17.40
C GLU A 100 -5.10 13.53 17.42
N GLN A 101 -4.45 13.77 18.56
CA GLN A 101 -3.42 14.81 18.68
C GLN A 101 -2.05 14.14 18.56
N PRO A 102 -1.32 14.33 17.44
CA PRO A 102 -0.05 13.66 17.25
C PRO A 102 0.94 14.15 18.29
N SER A 103 1.58 13.21 18.99
CA SER A 103 2.59 13.56 19.96
C SER A 103 3.80 14.21 19.28
N PRO A 104 4.61 14.99 20.02
CA PRO A 104 5.85 15.55 19.48
C PRO A 104 6.79 14.50 18.86
N GLN A 105 6.78 13.26 19.38
CA GLN A 105 7.55 12.14 18.84
C GLN A 105 7.06 11.72 17.44
N ILE A 106 5.75 11.69 17.20
CA ILE A 106 5.18 11.37 15.90
C ILE A 106 5.54 12.46 14.88
N LEU A 107 5.42 13.73 15.29
CA LEU A 107 5.75 14.86 14.42
C LEU A 107 7.25 14.90 14.06
N THR A 108 8.12 14.65 15.04
CA THR A 108 9.58 14.59 14.79
C THR A 108 9.95 13.39 13.92
N GLY A 109 9.39 12.21 14.17
CA GLY A 109 9.58 11.03 13.32
C GLY A 109 9.12 11.26 11.88
N GLY A 110 7.94 11.86 11.69
CA GLY A 110 7.43 12.26 10.37
C GLY A 110 8.37 13.26 9.67
N GLY A 111 8.88 14.25 10.41
CA GLY A 111 9.87 15.21 9.91
C GLY A 111 11.17 14.55 9.44
N ILE A 112 11.70 13.58 10.20
CA ILE A 112 12.91 12.84 9.84
C ILE A 112 12.71 12.06 8.54
N VAL A 113 11.57 11.36 8.41
CA VAL A 113 11.23 10.62 7.18
C VAL A 113 11.19 11.56 5.98
N LEU A 114 10.49 12.70 6.09
CA LEU A 114 10.41 13.69 5.02
C LEU A 114 11.79 14.28 4.66
N ALA A 115 12.65 14.52 5.64
CA ALA A 115 14.00 15.05 5.41
C ALA A 115 14.89 14.03 4.69
N GLY A 116 14.91 12.77 5.13
CA GLY A 116 15.71 11.71 4.48
C GLY A 116 15.26 11.45 3.04
N VAL A 117 13.95 11.51 2.83
CA VAL A 117 13.34 11.43 1.51
C VAL A 117 13.72 12.61 0.61
N ALA A 118 13.63 13.84 1.13
CA ALA A 118 14.03 15.04 0.40
C ALA A 118 15.51 14.95 -0.02
N ALA A 119 16.38 14.49 0.89
CA ALA A 119 17.78 14.25 0.57
C ALA A 119 17.94 13.27 -0.61
N ILE A 120 17.24 12.12 -0.61
CA ILE A 120 17.29 11.17 -1.72
C ILE A 120 16.83 11.80 -3.04
N LEU A 121 15.73 12.57 -3.03
CA LEU A 121 15.20 13.20 -4.24
C LEU A 121 16.16 14.26 -4.80
N PHE A 122 16.77 15.08 -3.94
CA PHE A 122 17.66 16.16 -4.34
C PHE A 122 19.10 15.70 -4.62
N THR A 123 19.52 14.55 -4.10
CA THR A 123 20.88 13.99 -4.31
C THR A 123 20.97 13.01 -5.47
N ARG A 124 19.88 12.73 -6.22
CA ARG A 124 19.96 11.88 -7.42
C ARG A 124 20.97 12.44 -8.43
N THR A 125 22.15 11.83 -8.46
CA THR A 125 23.23 12.07 -9.41
C THR A 125 22.87 11.53 -10.79
N LYS A 126 23.38 12.23 -11.81
CA LYS A 126 23.10 12.06 -13.25
C LYS A 126 23.17 10.58 -13.68
N PRO A 127 22.26 10.08 -14.55
CA PRO A 127 22.30 8.71 -15.03
C PRO A 127 23.65 8.43 -15.72
N GLU A 128 24.23 7.26 -15.45
CA GLU A 128 25.46 6.82 -16.07
C GLU A 128 25.24 6.65 -17.59
N PRO A 129 26.18 7.10 -18.45
CA PRO A 129 26.01 7.01 -19.90
C PRO A 129 25.85 5.54 -20.33
N PRO A 130 25.11 5.25 -21.42
CA PRO A 130 24.96 3.89 -21.91
C PRO A 130 26.34 3.30 -22.25
N ASP A 131 26.64 2.10 -21.75
CA ASP A 131 27.86 1.39 -22.11
C ASP A 131 27.84 1.09 -23.61
N LEU A 132 28.79 1.67 -24.35
CA LEU A 132 28.91 1.55 -25.80
C LEU A 132 29.49 0.19 -26.22
N ARG A 133 29.91 -0.67 -25.27
CA ARG A 133 30.49 -1.99 -25.54
C ARG A 133 29.47 -3.05 -25.96
N ASP A 134 28.19 -2.87 -25.64
CA ASP A 134 27.12 -3.79 -26.04
C ASP A 134 26.70 -3.67 -27.53
N LYS A 135 27.38 -2.82 -28.31
CA LYS A 135 27.09 -2.58 -29.74
C LYS A 135 28.16 -3.12 -30.72
N ALA A 136 29.18 -3.81 -30.24
CA ALA A 136 30.24 -4.43 -31.06
C ALA A 136 30.10 -5.95 -31.07
#